data_AF-A0A351WKF8-F1
#
_entry.id   AF-A0A351WKF8-F1
#
_cell.length_a   1.000
_cell.length_b   1.000
_cell.length_c   1.000
_cell.angle_alpha   90.00
_cell.angle_beta   90.00
_cell.angle_gamma   90.00
#
_symmetry.space_group_name_H-M   'P 1'
#
loop_
_entity.id
_entity.type
_entity.pdbx_description
1 polymer ?
#
loop_
_entity_poly.entity_id
_entity_poly.type
_entity_poly.pdbx_seq_one_letter_code
_entity_poly.pdbx_strand_id
1 'polypeptide(L)'
;MDKADIEKLMELAGETDRAALGTMYNAWVRKFEAYRRDDNKANLTEWQAAEKALKSKVDELTAKHLDAVDAAPLPDRKAAWEFLRAQGFKVSSGKFYGDCSKNMVKVNGDGSINEAEALAYAMRYLKKVKGGDADAALNDIFKSKAKAELDKTLVQEEKLRFELERERGNYLPKADVMTQFAVKWGTLEATLRHLLRTRARDWIYACGGDAKKFDMFVALVGSEMDEVFNSMATIEDLEISLVVDGGEHL
;
A
#
# COMPACT_ATOMS: atom_id res chain seq x y z
N MET A 1 11.93 -13.96 18.07
CA MET A 1 11.91 -12.69 18.83
C MET A 1 10.48 -12.19 18.85
N ASP A 2 9.94 -11.76 20.00
CA ASP A 2 8.56 -11.26 20.05
C ASP A 2 8.51 -9.83 19.49
N LYS A 3 7.56 -9.58 18.58
CA LYS A 3 7.29 -8.26 17.97
C LYS A 3 7.08 -7.20 19.06
N ALA A 4 6.45 -7.59 20.16
CA ALA A 4 6.18 -6.72 21.29
C ALA A 4 7.47 -6.19 21.96
N ASP A 5 8.57 -6.92 21.93
CA ASP A 5 9.82 -6.48 22.56
C ASP A 5 10.61 -5.51 21.68
N ILE A 6 10.50 -5.66 20.36
CA ILE A 6 11.12 -4.76 19.37
C ILE A 6 10.37 -3.42 19.32
N GLU A 7 9.04 -3.44 19.38
CA GLU A 7 8.23 -2.22 19.47
C GLU A 7 8.56 -1.41 20.74
N LYS A 8 8.75 -2.08 21.88
CA LYS A 8 9.18 -1.43 23.13
C LYS A 8 10.56 -0.79 23.04
N LEU A 9 11.52 -1.44 22.38
CA LEU A 9 12.86 -0.87 22.17
C LEU A 9 12.82 0.32 21.22
N MET A 10 11.97 0.27 20.19
CA MET A 10 11.76 1.39 19.29
C MET A 10 11.18 2.62 20.00
N GLU A 11 10.32 2.47 21.02
CA GLU A 11 9.82 3.60 21.81
C GLU A 11 10.92 4.32 22.62
N LEU A 12 11.88 3.56 23.17
CA LEU A 12 12.97 4.08 24.01
C LEU A 12 14.18 4.59 23.21
N ALA A 13 14.38 4.04 22.01
CA ALA A 13 15.48 4.40 21.14
C ALA A 13 15.30 5.80 20.51
N GLY A 14 16.42 6.52 20.33
CA GLY A 14 16.44 7.76 19.55
C GLY A 14 16.00 7.53 18.09
N GLU A 15 15.63 8.60 17.39
CA GLU A 15 15.05 8.55 16.03
C GLU A 15 15.89 7.72 15.04
N THR A 16 17.21 7.84 15.10
CA THR A 16 18.16 7.06 14.28
C THR A 16 18.16 5.56 14.61
N ASP A 17 18.14 5.22 15.90
CA ASP A 17 18.18 3.83 16.36
C ASP A 17 16.83 3.12 16.12
N ARG A 18 15.72 3.88 16.19
CA ARG A 18 14.37 3.44 15.79
C ARG A 18 14.30 3.12 14.30
N ALA A 19 14.82 3.99 13.44
CA ALA A 19 14.85 3.76 11.99
C ALA A 19 15.69 2.52 11.62
N ALA A 20 16.84 2.34 12.29
CA ALA A 20 17.69 1.17 12.11
C ALA A 20 16.99 -0.13 12.54
N LEU A 21 16.37 -0.15 13.72
CA LEU A 21 15.59 -1.31 14.21
C LEU A 21 14.43 -1.65 13.27
N GLY A 22 13.65 -0.66 12.84
CA GLY A 22 12.54 -0.87 11.92
C GLY A 22 12.99 -1.47 10.59
N THR A 23 14.12 -1.00 10.06
CA THR A 23 14.72 -1.54 8.83
C THR A 23 15.13 -3.01 8.99
N MET A 24 15.81 -3.34 10.09
CA MET A 24 16.26 -4.71 10.36
C MET A 24 15.08 -5.67 10.62
N TYR A 25 14.03 -5.19 11.32
CA TYR A 25 12.81 -5.97 11.54
C TYR A 25 12.09 -6.26 10.23
N ASN A 26 11.92 -5.25 9.37
CA ASN A 26 11.30 -5.43 8.05
C ASN A 26 12.10 -6.38 7.15
N ALA A 27 13.44 -6.33 7.22
CA ALA A 27 14.30 -7.27 6.52
C ALA A 27 14.09 -8.72 7.02
N TRP A 28 14.00 -8.92 8.35
CA TRP A 28 13.73 -10.23 8.94
C TRP A 28 12.37 -10.79 8.50
N VAL A 29 11.29 -9.99 8.53
CA VAL A 29 9.96 -10.40 8.07
C VAL A 29 9.99 -10.82 6.60
N ARG A 30 10.59 -10.00 5.73
CA ARG A 30 10.68 -10.29 4.29
C ARG A 30 11.45 -11.59 4.01
N LYS A 31 12.57 -11.81 4.69
CA LYS A 31 13.37 -13.04 4.50
C LYS A 31 12.69 -14.28 5.08
N PHE A 32 11.96 -14.13 6.19
CA PHE A 32 11.11 -15.20 6.72
C PHE A 32 10.00 -15.59 5.73
N GLU A 33 9.32 -14.63 5.12
CA GLU A 33 8.29 -14.90 4.10
C GLU A 33 8.88 -15.55 2.83
N ALA A 34 10.07 -15.13 2.40
CA ALA A 34 10.77 -15.74 1.27
C ALA A 34 11.10 -17.21 1.54
N TYR A 35 11.61 -17.53 2.74
CA TYR A 35 11.85 -18.91 3.17
C TYR A 35 10.57 -19.74 3.29
N ARG A 36 9.50 -19.14 3.84
CA ARG A 36 8.19 -19.82 3.92
C ARG A 36 7.59 -20.14 2.55
N ARG A 37 7.84 -19.29 1.55
CA ARG A 37 7.36 -19.49 0.17
C ARG A 37 8.19 -20.54 -0.57
N ASP A 38 9.50 -20.56 -0.33
CA ASP A 38 10.44 -21.47 -0.97
C ASP A 38 11.50 -21.92 0.05
N ASP A 39 11.29 -23.12 0.59
CA ASP A 39 12.11 -23.76 1.63
C ASP A 39 13.41 -24.31 1.02
N ASN A 40 14.30 -23.39 0.67
CA ASN A 40 15.62 -23.71 0.14
C ASN A 40 16.74 -23.18 1.05
N LYS A 41 17.95 -23.75 0.87
CA LYS A 41 19.12 -23.46 1.71
C LYS A 41 19.57 -21.99 1.62
N ALA A 42 19.40 -21.34 0.47
CA ALA A 42 19.77 -19.94 0.28
C ALA A 42 18.85 -19.04 1.13
N ASN A 43 17.53 -19.23 1.03
CA ASN A 43 16.53 -18.47 1.79
C ASN A 43 16.67 -18.68 3.31
N LEU A 44 16.97 -19.91 3.74
CA LEU A 44 17.25 -20.20 5.16
C LEU A 44 18.46 -19.42 5.68
N THR A 45 19.54 -19.38 4.88
CA THR A 45 20.78 -18.67 5.26
C THR A 45 20.54 -17.17 5.34
N GLU A 46 19.78 -16.61 4.39
CA GLU A 46 19.43 -15.18 4.40
C GLU A 46 18.53 -14.81 5.59
N TRP A 47 17.57 -15.65 5.94
CA TRP A 47 16.71 -15.44 7.11
C TRP A 47 17.51 -15.49 8.41
N GLN A 48 18.39 -16.48 8.59
CA GLN A 48 19.25 -16.58 9.76
C GLN A 48 20.22 -15.39 9.89
N ALA A 49 20.76 -14.90 8.77
CA ALA A 49 21.60 -13.71 8.76
C ALA A 49 20.82 -12.45 9.20
N ALA A 50 19.59 -12.28 8.71
CA ALA A 50 18.71 -11.18 9.11
C ALA A 50 18.30 -11.27 10.59
N GLU A 51 18.01 -12.47 11.10
CA GLU A 51 17.72 -12.70 12.51
C GLU A 51 18.90 -12.36 13.42
N LYS A 52 20.12 -12.79 13.03
CA LYS A 52 21.34 -12.48 13.78
C LYS A 52 21.62 -10.98 13.83
N ALA A 53 21.46 -10.28 12.71
CA ALA A 53 21.65 -8.83 12.64
C ALA A 53 20.65 -8.08 13.53
N LEU A 54 19.37 -8.45 13.46
CA LEU A 54 18.31 -7.88 14.30
C LEU A 54 18.60 -8.13 15.78
N LYS A 55 18.98 -9.36 16.15
CA LYS A 55 19.32 -9.71 17.53
C LYS A 55 20.51 -8.90 18.04
N SER A 56 21.57 -8.76 17.25
CA SER A 56 22.74 -7.95 17.63
C SER A 56 22.38 -6.50 17.87
N LYS A 57 21.48 -5.91 17.06
CA LYS A 57 21.07 -4.51 17.24
C LYS A 57 20.16 -4.34 18.45
N VAL A 58 19.29 -5.30 18.72
CA VAL A 58 18.50 -5.37 19.95
C VAL A 58 19.42 -5.44 21.17
N ASP A 59 20.42 -6.31 21.16
CA ASP A 59 21.37 -6.45 22.27
C ASP A 59 22.20 -5.18 22.47
N GLU A 60 22.66 -4.54 21.38
CA GLU A 60 23.38 -3.25 21.41
C GLU A 60 22.53 -2.13 22.01
N LEU A 61 21.27 -1.99 21.58
CA LEU A 61 20.37 -0.94 22.08
C LEU A 61 19.89 -1.22 23.49
N THR A 62 19.74 -2.50 23.84
CA THR A 62 19.50 -2.92 25.21
C THR A 62 20.66 -2.47 26.08
N ALA A 63 21.92 -2.78 25.72
CA ALA A 63 23.09 -2.31 26.46
C ALA A 63 23.20 -0.78 26.49
N LYS A 64 22.96 -0.09 25.36
CA LYS A 64 23.10 1.37 25.25
C LYS A 64 22.06 2.15 26.07
N HIS A 65 20.85 1.61 26.24
CA HIS A 65 19.76 2.28 26.96
C HIS A 65 19.47 1.68 28.35
N LEU A 66 19.96 0.47 28.66
CA LEU A 66 19.79 -0.17 29.96
C LEU A 66 21.10 -0.29 30.77
N ASP A 67 22.29 -0.25 30.13
CA ASP A 67 23.60 -0.22 30.81
C ASP A 67 24.29 1.16 30.75
N ALA A 68 23.54 2.25 30.46
CA ALA A 68 24.06 3.60 30.60
C ALA A 68 24.26 3.94 32.09
N VAL A 69 25.47 3.65 32.56
CA VAL A 69 26.11 4.07 33.81
C VAL A 69 25.89 5.57 34.05
N ASP A 70 25.47 5.92 35.28
CA ASP A 70 25.33 7.27 35.90
C ASP A 70 23.92 7.70 36.36
N ALA A 71 22.93 6.81 36.45
CA ALA A 71 21.75 7.08 37.27
C ALA A 71 22.00 6.67 38.74
N ALA A 72 21.77 7.60 39.68
CA ALA A 72 21.91 7.31 41.11
C ALA A 72 20.99 6.12 41.51
N PRO A 73 21.48 5.16 42.31
CA PRO A 73 20.67 4.01 42.71
C PRO A 73 19.43 4.47 43.50
N LEU A 74 18.29 3.83 43.22
CA LEU A 74 17.04 4.12 43.91
C LEU A 74 17.22 3.69 45.37
N PRO A 75 16.98 4.59 46.34
CA PRO A 75 17.43 4.41 47.73
C PRO A 75 16.74 3.25 48.44
N ASP A 76 15.50 2.95 48.06
CA ASP A 76 14.73 1.86 48.66
C ASP A 76 13.74 1.22 47.68
N ARG A 77 13.13 0.12 48.12
CA ARG A 77 12.09 -0.60 47.36
C ARG A 77 10.87 0.29 47.04
N LYS A 78 10.62 1.31 47.87
CA LYS A 78 9.51 2.23 47.66
C LYS A 78 9.79 3.14 46.47
N ALA A 79 10.98 3.74 46.42
CA ALA A 79 11.45 4.57 45.32
C ALA A 79 11.47 3.77 44.00
N ALA A 80 11.88 2.51 44.05
CA ALA A 80 11.83 1.65 42.87
C ALA A 80 10.40 1.36 42.39
N TRP A 81 9.45 1.11 43.30
CA TRP A 81 8.05 0.94 42.94
C TRP A 81 7.44 2.23 42.33
N GLU A 82 7.74 3.39 42.93
CA GLU A 82 7.28 4.69 42.43
C GLU A 82 7.87 5.02 41.06
N PHE A 83 9.16 4.73 40.86
CA PHE A 83 9.84 4.86 39.58
C PHE A 83 9.18 3.99 38.50
N LEU A 84 8.89 2.72 38.78
CA LEU A 84 8.20 1.85 37.83
C LEU A 84 6.79 2.32 37.47
N ARG A 85 6.07 2.88 38.45
CA ARG A 85 4.75 3.47 38.21
C ARG A 85 4.85 4.75 37.38
N ALA A 86 5.84 5.60 37.63
CA ALA A 86 6.10 6.82 36.87
C ALA A 86 6.46 6.51 35.41
N GLN A 87 7.19 5.42 35.17
CA GLN A 87 7.50 4.88 33.83
C GLN A 87 6.30 4.19 33.15
N GLY A 88 5.13 4.18 33.80
CA GLY A 88 3.88 3.67 33.22
C GLY A 88 3.68 2.16 33.36
N PHE A 89 4.40 1.45 34.22
CA PHE A 89 4.21 0.02 34.42
C PHE A 89 3.08 -0.30 35.42
N LYS A 90 2.27 -1.32 35.13
CA LYS A 90 1.17 -1.77 35.98
C LYS A 90 1.69 -2.72 37.07
N VAL A 91 1.96 -2.17 38.25
CA VAL A 91 2.38 -2.95 39.42
C VAL A 91 1.80 -2.39 40.72
N SER A 92 1.17 -3.24 41.53
CA SER A 92 0.74 -2.87 42.89
C SER A 92 1.93 -2.94 43.84
N SER A 93 1.91 -2.12 44.90
CA SER A 93 2.98 -2.12 45.91
C SER A 93 3.19 -3.54 46.47
N GLY A 94 2.13 -4.19 46.96
CA GLY A 94 2.21 -5.55 47.51
C GLY A 94 2.80 -6.60 46.55
N LYS A 95 2.53 -6.49 45.24
CA LYS A 95 3.14 -7.36 44.23
C LYS A 95 4.63 -7.08 44.10
N PHE A 96 5.03 -5.82 43.96
CA PHE A 96 6.43 -5.44 43.84
C PHE A 96 7.26 -5.89 45.06
N TYR A 97 6.78 -5.63 46.27
CA TYR A 97 7.45 -6.08 47.50
C TYR A 97 7.54 -7.61 47.60
N GLY A 98 6.50 -8.34 47.17
CA GLY A 98 6.49 -9.80 47.11
C GLY A 98 7.40 -10.39 46.03
N ASP A 99 7.63 -9.67 44.94
CA ASP A 99 8.54 -10.09 43.87
C ASP A 99 10.01 -9.81 44.25
N CYS A 100 10.26 -8.71 44.99
CA CYS A 100 11.55 -8.44 45.61
C CYS A 100 11.94 -9.51 46.64
N SER A 101 11.01 -10.02 47.45
CA SER A 101 11.31 -11.12 48.39
C SER A 101 11.52 -12.47 47.72
N LYS A 102 11.08 -12.63 46.47
CA LYS A 102 11.32 -13.81 45.62
C LYS A 102 12.60 -13.70 44.78
N ASN A 103 13.44 -12.69 45.01
CA ASN A 103 14.66 -12.40 44.23
C ASN A 103 14.38 -12.19 42.72
N MET A 104 13.19 -11.70 42.35
CA MET A 104 12.88 -11.36 40.94
C MET A 104 13.44 -9.98 40.54
N VAL A 105 13.77 -9.15 41.52
CA VAL A 105 14.48 -7.87 41.38
C VAL A 105 15.75 -7.99 42.19
N LYS A 106 16.90 -7.63 41.59
CA LYS A 106 18.16 -7.61 42.32
C LYS A 106 18.19 -6.41 43.26
N VAL A 107 18.21 -6.69 44.56
CA VAL A 107 18.32 -5.67 45.61
C VAL A 107 19.77 -5.69 46.11
N ASN A 108 20.38 -4.51 46.20
CA ASN A 108 21.73 -4.35 46.74
C ASN A 108 21.73 -4.62 48.26
N GLY A 109 22.91 -4.89 48.83
CA GLY A 109 23.04 -5.23 50.26
C GLY A 109 22.60 -4.12 51.22
N ASP A 110 22.53 -2.88 50.74
CA ASP A 110 22.04 -1.69 51.45
C ASP A 110 20.52 -1.45 51.28
N GLY A 111 19.83 -2.30 50.51
CA GLY A 111 18.41 -2.16 50.21
C GLY A 111 18.08 -1.29 49.00
N SER A 112 19.10 -0.70 48.34
CA SER A 112 18.95 0.08 47.12
C SER A 112 18.72 -0.81 45.89
N ILE A 113 18.15 -0.23 44.83
CA ILE A 113 17.89 -0.92 43.57
C ILE A 113 18.38 -0.03 42.43
N ASN A 114 19.19 -0.58 41.53
CA ASN A 114 19.60 0.14 40.33
C ASN A 114 18.39 0.32 39.41
N GLU A 115 18.24 1.51 38.81
CA GLU A 115 17.15 1.78 37.86
C GLU A 115 17.10 0.75 36.72
N ALA A 116 18.27 0.34 36.23
CA ALA A 116 18.42 -0.72 35.22
C ALA A 116 17.82 -2.06 35.67
N GLU A 117 18.04 -2.47 36.93
CA GLU A 117 17.52 -3.71 37.51
C GLU A 117 15.99 -3.63 37.70
N ALA A 118 15.48 -2.46 38.12
CA ALA A 118 14.05 -2.20 38.18
C ALA A 118 13.38 -2.28 36.79
N LEU A 119 13.98 -1.64 35.77
CA LEU A 119 13.48 -1.69 34.40
C LEU A 119 13.57 -3.10 33.80
N ALA A 120 14.67 -3.83 34.04
CA ALA A 120 14.82 -5.20 33.58
C ALA A 120 13.74 -6.13 34.16
N TYR A 121 13.41 -5.97 35.45
CA TYR A 121 12.27 -6.64 36.07
C TYR A 121 10.95 -6.24 35.39
N ALA A 122 10.73 -4.94 35.17
CA ALA A 122 9.49 -4.44 34.58
C ALA A 122 9.27 -4.96 33.14
N MET A 123 10.32 -4.99 32.33
CA MET A 123 10.28 -5.52 30.97
C MET A 123 9.96 -7.01 30.93
N ARG A 124 10.45 -7.79 31.91
CA ARG A 124 10.24 -9.24 31.98
C ARG A 124 8.88 -9.64 32.57
N TYR A 125 8.38 -8.88 33.54
CA TYR A 125 7.28 -9.37 34.40
C TYR A 125 6.07 -8.42 34.52
N LEU A 126 6.16 -7.20 34.00
CA LEU A 126 5.09 -6.21 34.09
C LEU A 126 4.51 -5.85 32.72
N LYS A 127 3.23 -5.50 32.72
CA LYS A 127 2.55 -4.91 31.56
C LYS A 127 2.54 -3.40 31.74
N LYS A 128 2.90 -2.64 30.70
CA LYS A 128 2.71 -1.18 30.69
C LYS A 128 1.21 -0.89 30.79
N VAL A 129 0.81 0.03 31.67
CA VAL A 129 -0.53 0.60 31.63
C VAL A 129 -0.62 1.32 30.29
N LYS A 130 -1.54 0.94 29.41
CA LYS A 130 -1.80 1.71 28.18
C LYS A 130 -2.03 3.17 28.62
N GLY A 131 -1.13 4.06 28.23
CA GLY A 131 -1.21 5.47 28.56
C GLY A 131 -2.48 6.08 27.96
N GLY A 132 -3.01 7.11 28.60
CA GLY A 132 -4.25 7.79 28.20
C GLY A 132 -4.21 8.43 26.81
N ASP A 133 -5.26 9.20 26.50
CA ASP A 133 -5.65 9.73 25.17
C ASP A 133 -4.55 10.12 24.18
N ALA A 134 -3.37 10.55 24.64
CA ALA A 134 -2.23 10.88 23.78
C ALA A 134 -1.64 9.67 23.02
N ASP A 135 -1.64 8.47 23.61
CA ASP A 135 -1.04 7.25 23.03
C ASP A 135 -2.00 6.56 22.04
N ALA A 136 -3.32 6.76 22.26
CA ALA A 136 -4.37 6.41 21.30
C ALA A 136 -4.30 7.34 20.08
N ALA A 137 -4.14 8.65 20.28
CA ALA A 137 -3.97 9.61 19.20
C ALA A 137 -2.71 9.34 18.37
N LEU A 138 -1.58 9.00 18.99
CA LEU A 138 -0.36 8.65 18.27
C LEU A 138 -0.53 7.35 17.45
N ASN A 139 -1.11 6.30 18.05
CA ASN A 139 -1.41 5.05 17.34
C ASN A 139 -2.38 5.26 16.16
N ASP A 140 -3.37 6.12 16.30
CA ASP A 140 -4.30 6.44 15.21
C ASP A 140 -3.62 7.28 14.10
N ILE A 141 -2.68 8.16 14.46
CA ILE A 141 -1.83 8.85 13.47
C ILE A 141 -0.93 7.84 12.74
N PHE A 142 -0.35 6.86 13.43
CA PHE A 142 0.48 5.84 12.78
C PHE A 142 -0.34 4.91 11.88
N LYS A 143 -1.53 4.47 12.33
CA LYS A 143 -2.44 3.68 11.51
C LYS A 143 -2.93 4.44 10.28
N SER A 144 -3.28 5.71 10.44
CA SER A 144 -3.72 6.55 9.31
C SER A 144 -2.59 6.81 8.32
N LYS A 145 -1.36 7.05 8.79
CA LYS A 145 -0.18 7.14 7.92
C LYS A 145 0.13 5.83 7.20
N ALA A 146 0.12 4.70 7.91
CA ALA A 146 0.34 3.39 7.30
C ALA A 146 -0.72 3.06 6.25
N LYS A 147 -1.98 3.42 6.50
CA LYS A 147 -3.07 3.29 5.52
C LYS A 147 -2.86 4.19 4.31
N ALA A 148 -2.52 5.47 4.52
CA ALA A 148 -2.25 6.40 3.43
C ALA A 148 -1.05 5.96 2.56
N GLU A 149 -0.04 5.36 3.17
CA GLU A 149 1.14 4.83 2.47
C GLU A 149 0.84 3.54 1.71
N LEU A 150 -0.02 2.67 2.27
CA LEU A 150 -0.58 1.53 1.55
C LEU A 150 -1.39 1.98 0.33
N ASP A 151 -2.32 2.93 0.50
CA ASP A 151 -3.15 3.45 -0.57
C ASP A 151 -2.30 4.08 -1.68
N LYS A 152 -1.25 4.83 -1.32
CA LYS A 152 -0.27 5.36 -2.27
C LYS A 152 0.47 4.26 -3.03
N THR A 153 0.86 3.18 -2.34
CA THR A 153 1.57 2.05 -2.95
C THR A 153 0.67 1.30 -3.94
N LEU A 154 -0.60 1.11 -3.60
CA LEU A 154 -1.59 0.48 -4.49
C LEU A 154 -1.80 1.30 -5.78
N VAL A 155 -1.97 2.62 -5.65
CA VAL A 155 -2.11 3.51 -6.83
C VAL A 155 -0.83 3.51 -7.68
N GLN A 156 0.35 3.42 -7.06
CA GLN A 156 1.62 3.30 -7.78
C GLN A 156 1.73 1.97 -8.52
N GLU A 157 1.32 0.86 -7.90
CA GLU A 157 1.30 -0.46 -8.53
C GLU A 157 0.35 -0.49 -9.73
N GLU A 158 -0.87 0.02 -9.58
CA GLU A 158 -1.84 0.13 -10.68
C GLU A 158 -1.28 0.96 -11.84
N LYS A 159 -0.65 2.10 -11.53
CA LYS A 159 -0.02 2.94 -12.55
C LYS A 159 1.11 2.22 -13.28
N LEU A 160 2.01 1.55 -12.55
CA LEU A 160 3.11 0.79 -13.14
C LEU A 160 2.61 -0.37 -14.00
N ARG A 161 1.54 -1.04 -13.55
CA ARG A 161 0.89 -2.10 -14.31
C ARG A 161 0.31 -1.57 -15.63
N PHE A 162 -0.42 -0.46 -15.57
CA PHE A 162 -0.96 0.19 -16.76
C PHE A 162 0.16 0.65 -17.71
N GLU A 163 1.24 1.24 -17.19
CA GLU A 163 2.41 1.64 -17.99
C GLU A 163 3.05 0.44 -18.69
N LEU A 164 3.24 -0.68 -17.97
CA LEU A 164 3.78 -1.92 -18.53
C LEU A 164 2.88 -2.50 -19.63
N GLU A 165 1.57 -2.53 -19.41
CA GLU A 165 0.61 -3.02 -20.40
C GLU A 165 0.56 -2.08 -21.63
N ARG A 166 0.71 -0.76 -21.44
CA ARG A 166 0.85 0.21 -22.53
C ARG A 166 2.14 0.01 -23.31
N GLU A 167 3.27 -0.19 -22.64
CA GLU A 167 4.58 -0.47 -23.27
C GLU A 167 4.59 -1.80 -24.03
N ARG A 168 3.81 -2.78 -23.58
CA ARG A 168 3.58 -4.04 -24.30
C ARG A 168 2.69 -3.90 -25.53
N GLY A 169 2.15 -2.71 -25.80
CA GLY A 169 1.32 -2.44 -26.97
C GLY A 169 -0.13 -2.91 -26.81
N ASN A 170 -0.59 -3.19 -25.59
CA ASN A 170 -1.97 -3.64 -25.35
C ASN A 170 -3.00 -2.49 -25.40
N TYR A 171 -2.54 -1.24 -25.46
CA TYR A 171 -3.40 -0.06 -25.47
C TYR A 171 -3.06 0.87 -26.64
N LEU A 172 -4.11 1.45 -27.22
CA LEU A 172 -4.00 2.51 -28.23
C LEU A 172 -4.44 3.86 -27.63
N PRO A 173 -3.79 4.98 -27.99
CA PRO A 173 -4.25 6.30 -27.57
C PRO A 173 -5.68 6.56 -28.06
N LYS A 174 -6.58 6.97 -27.15
CA LYS A 174 -7.98 7.29 -27.49
C LYS A 174 -8.08 8.31 -28.63
N ALA A 175 -7.20 9.32 -28.65
CA ALA A 175 -7.17 10.33 -29.69
C ALA A 175 -6.88 9.74 -31.08
N ASP A 176 -5.95 8.80 -31.18
CA ASP A 176 -5.58 8.16 -32.45
C ASP A 176 -6.72 7.28 -32.96
N VAL A 177 -7.33 6.51 -32.07
CA VAL A 177 -8.51 5.69 -32.36
C VAL A 177 -9.65 6.56 -32.88
N MET A 178 -10.01 7.62 -32.15
CA MET A 178 -11.08 8.53 -32.54
C MET A 178 -10.80 9.22 -33.87
N THR A 179 -9.54 9.58 -34.13
CA THR A 179 -9.13 10.15 -35.43
C THR A 179 -9.36 9.16 -36.57
N GLN A 180 -8.94 7.90 -36.39
CA GLN A 180 -9.19 6.86 -37.40
C GLN A 180 -10.68 6.62 -37.64
N PHE A 181 -11.48 6.59 -36.58
CA PHE A 181 -12.93 6.47 -36.70
C PHE A 181 -13.55 7.66 -37.42
N ALA A 182 -13.16 8.90 -37.08
CA ALA A 182 -13.65 10.10 -37.74
C ALA A 182 -13.36 10.10 -39.25
N VAL A 183 -12.15 9.69 -39.65
CA VAL A 183 -11.77 9.56 -41.06
C VAL A 183 -12.62 8.50 -41.76
N LYS A 184 -12.79 7.32 -41.15
CA LYS A 184 -13.59 6.22 -41.72
C LYS A 184 -15.05 6.60 -41.87
N TRP A 185 -15.65 7.18 -40.83
CA TRP A 185 -17.05 7.61 -40.85
C TRP A 185 -17.29 8.78 -41.81
N GLY A 186 -16.42 9.78 -41.83
CA GLY A 186 -16.53 10.89 -42.79
C GLY A 186 -16.40 10.41 -44.25
N THR A 187 -15.54 9.43 -44.50
CA THR A 187 -15.43 8.80 -45.82
C THR A 187 -16.71 8.04 -46.20
N LEU A 188 -17.27 7.29 -45.27
CA LEU A 188 -18.54 6.57 -45.49
C LEU A 188 -19.70 7.54 -45.74
N GLU A 189 -19.82 8.59 -44.92
CA GLU A 189 -20.83 9.63 -45.07
C GLU A 189 -20.75 10.28 -46.45
N ALA A 190 -19.56 10.72 -46.87
CA ALA A 190 -19.35 11.32 -48.18
C ALA A 190 -19.72 10.35 -49.32
N THR A 191 -19.36 9.08 -49.18
CA THR A 191 -19.69 8.03 -50.15
C THR A 191 -21.19 7.81 -50.26
N LEU A 192 -21.91 7.73 -49.13
CA LEU A 192 -23.36 7.56 -49.11
C LEU A 192 -24.07 8.79 -49.67
N ARG A 193 -23.63 10.00 -49.34
CA ARG A 193 -24.20 11.24 -49.92
C ARG A 193 -23.99 11.30 -51.43
N HIS A 194 -22.82 10.88 -51.91
CA HIS A 194 -22.56 10.77 -53.35
C HIS A 194 -23.46 9.72 -54.01
N LEU A 195 -23.62 8.54 -53.40
CA LEU A 195 -24.48 7.48 -53.89
C LEU A 195 -25.94 7.96 -53.96
N LEU A 196 -26.44 8.62 -52.92
CA LEU A 196 -27.78 9.21 -52.90
C LEU A 196 -27.97 10.17 -54.08
N ARG A 197 -27.07 11.13 -54.28
CA ARG A 197 -27.19 12.11 -55.37
C ARG A 197 -27.12 11.49 -56.76
N THR A 198 -26.32 10.44 -56.93
CA THR A 198 -26.10 9.81 -58.24
C THR A 198 -27.15 8.75 -58.58
N ARG A 199 -27.70 8.05 -57.59
CA ARG A 199 -28.62 6.91 -57.79
C ARG A 199 -30.07 7.18 -57.38
N ALA A 200 -30.37 8.27 -56.67
CA ALA A 200 -31.74 8.52 -56.19
C ALA A 200 -32.79 8.53 -57.30
N ARG A 201 -32.46 9.02 -58.51
CA ARG A 201 -33.40 9.01 -59.63
C ARG A 201 -33.72 7.59 -60.09
N ASP A 202 -32.72 6.71 -60.15
CA ASP A 202 -32.89 5.30 -60.50
C ASP A 202 -33.73 4.58 -59.43
N TRP A 203 -33.48 4.88 -58.15
CA TRP A 203 -34.24 4.32 -57.03
C TRP A 203 -35.72 4.74 -57.07
N ILE A 204 -35.99 6.02 -57.29
CA ILE A 204 -37.36 6.55 -57.42
C ILE A 204 -38.08 5.84 -58.58
N TYR A 205 -37.42 5.73 -59.73
CA TYR A 205 -38.00 5.08 -60.91
C TYR A 205 -38.26 3.59 -60.67
N ALA A 206 -37.31 2.86 -60.09
CA ALA A 206 -37.44 1.43 -59.80
C ALA A 206 -38.62 1.11 -58.86
N CYS A 207 -38.95 2.03 -57.96
CA CYS A 207 -40.10 1.92 -57.05
C CYS A 207 -41.42 2.46 -57.65
N GLY A 208 -41.45 2.84 -58.94
CA GLY A 208 -42.63 3.41 -59.60
C GLY A 208 -42.98 4.84 -59.16
N GLY A 209 -42.03 5.58 -58.57
CA GLY A 209 -42.22 6.94 -58.09
C GLY A 209 -42.07 8.02 -59.16
N ASP A 210 -42.39 9.27 -58.78
CA ASP A 210 -42.27 10.44 -59.66
C ASP A 210 -40.87 11.06 -59.58
N ALA A 211 -40.10 10.94 -60.67
CA ALA A 211 -38.75 11.50 -60.79
C ALA A 211 -38.69 13.04 -60.64
N LYS A 212 -39.82 13.76 -60.79
CA LYS A 212 -39.89 15.21 -60.52
C LYS A 212 -39.75 15.53 -59.03
N LYS A 213 -39.97 14.56 -58.14
CA LYS A 213 -39.78 14.71 -56.69
C LYS A 213 -38.35 14.39 -56.23
N PHE A 214 -37.40 14.27 -57.17
CA PHE A 214 -36.00 13.95 -56.87
C PHE A 214 -35.40 14.86 -55.79
N ASP A 215 -35.51 16.18 -55.92
CA ASP A 215 -34.91 17.11 -54.96
C ASP A 215 -35.53 16.96 -53.56
N MET A 216 -36.85 16.74 -53.49
CA MET A 216 -37.56 16.48 -52.23
C MET A 216 -37.09 15.17 -51.59
N PHE A 217 -36.89 14.12 -52.39
CA PHE A 217 -36.39 12.83 -51.92
C PHE A 217 -34.96 12.92 -51.39
N VAL A 218 -34.06 13.58 -52.13
CA VAL A 218 -32.67 13.77 -51.71
C VAL A 218 -32.59 14.61 -50.45
N ALA A 219 -33.42 15.66 -50.32
CA ALA A 219 -33.48 16.48 -49.11
C ALA A 219 -33.96 15.67 -47.89
N LEU A 220 -35.03 14.88 -48.05
CA LEU A 220 -35.57 14.04 -46.97
C LEU A 220 -34.56 12.99 -46.50
N VAL A 221 -34.02 12.19 -47.43
CA VAL A 221 -33.03 11.16 -47.05
C VAL A 221 -31.75 11.81 -46.51
N GLY A 222 -31.38 12.99 -47.02
CA GLY A 222 -30.25 13.76 -46.51
C GLY A 222 -30.42 14.16 -45.05
N SER A 223 -31.60 14.64 -44.64
CA SER A 223 -31.85 15.01 -43.24
C SER A 223 -31.87 13.80 -42.31
N GLU A 224 -32.44 12.68 -42.75
CA GLU A 224 -32.41 11.42 -41.98
C GLU A 224 -30.96 10.92 -41.80
N MET A 225 -30.12 11.04 -42.83
CA MET A 225 -28.70 10.74 -42.73
C MET A 225 -28.00 11.65 -41.71
N ASP A 226 -28.29 12.95 -41.70
CA ASP A 226 -27.71 13.89 -40.75
C ASP A 226 -28.03 13.51 -39.30
N GLU A 227 -29.27 13.11 -39.03
CA GLU A 227 -29.67 12.63 -37.70
C GLU A 227 -28.89 11.38 -37.27
N VAL A 228 -28.74 10.40 -38.17
CA VAL A 228 -27.96 9.19 -37.91
C VAL A 228 -26.49 9.52 -37.63
N PHE A 229 -25.84 10.33 -38.46
CA PHE A 229 -24.43 10.68 -38.25
C PHE A 229 -24.20 11.53 -37.00
N ASN A 230 -25.12 12.43 -36.67
CA ASN A 230 -25.06 13.20 -35.42
C ASN A 230 -25.17 12.30 -34.18
N SER A 231 -26.03 11.28 -34.21
CA SER A 231 -26.13 10.31 -33.10
C SER A 231 -24.86 9.49 -32.89
N MET A 232 -24.12 9.21 -33.98
CA MET A 232 -22.85 8.48 -33.92
C MET A 232 -21.72 9.34 -33.35
N ALA A 233 -21.79 10.66 -33.50
CA ALA A 233 -20.81 11.59 -32.94
C ALA A 233 -20.87 11.69 -31.40
N THR A 234 -21.97 11.27 -30.78
CA THR A 234 -22.17 11.30 -29.31
C THR A 234 -21.73 10.04 -28.58
N ILE A 235 -21.06 9.08 -29.25
CA ILE A 235 -20.58 7.86 -28.60
C ILE A 235 -19.35 8.18 -27.73
N GLU A 236 -19.53 8.24 -26.41
CA GLU A 236 -18.48 8.60 -25.44
C GLU A 236 -17.54 7.44 -25.08
N ASP A 237 -18.10 6.22 -25.04
CA ASP A 237 -17.42 4.99 -24.65
C ASP A 237 -17.32 4.02 -25.82
N LEU A 238 -16.08 3.62 -26.13
CA LEU A 238 -15.75 2.66 -27.19
C LEU A 238 -14.89 1.56 -26.59
N GLU A 239 -15.44 0.34 -26.57
CA GLU A 239 -14.68 -0.86 -26.28
C GLU A 239 -14.20 -1.47 -27.60
N ILE A 240 -12.88 -1.60 -27.75
CA ILE A 240 -12.26 -2.16 -28.95
C ILE A 240 -11.58 -3.47 -28.59
N SER A 241 -12.11 -4.57 -29.11
CA SER A 241 -11.48 -5.88 -29.03
C SER A 241 -10.68 -6.14 -30.32
N LEU A 242 -9.36 -6.17 -30.20
CA LEU A 242 -8.47 -6.56 -31.29
C LEU A 242 -8.30 -8.08 -31.27
N VAL A 243 -8.86 -8.77 -32.25
CA VAL A 243 -8.55 -10.19 -32.49
C VAL A 243 -7.43 -10.23 -33.52
N VAL A 244 -6.22 -10.56 -33.07
CA VAL A 244 -5.13 -10.88 -33.99
C VAL A 244 -5.40 -12.27 -34.54
N ASP A 245 -5.83 -12.33 -35.80
CA ASP A 245 -5.97 -13.61 -36.48
C ASP A 245 -4.57 -14.21 -36.56
N GLY A 246 -4.37 -15.34 -35.86
CA GLY A 246 -3.12 -16.07 -35.80
C GLY A 246 -2.82 -16.70 -37.14
N GLY A 247 -2.37 -15.90 -38.10
CA GLY A 247 -1.82 -16.37 -39.35
C GLY A 247 -0.55 -17.15 -39.07
N GLU A 248 -0.67 -18.47 -38.90
CA GLU A 248 0.41 -19.41 -39.13
C GLU A 248 0.88 -19.25 -40.59
N HIS A 249 1.85 -18.38 -40.80
CA HIS A 249 2.71 -18.45 -41.97
C HIS A 249 3.85 -19.42 -41.66
N LEU A 250 3.63 -20.68 -42.06
CA LEU A 250 4.69 -21.64 -42.41
C LEU A 250 5.55 -21.09 -43.55
#